data_AF-A0A499UNN2-F1
#
_entry.id   AF-A0A499UNN2-F1
#
_cell.length_a   1.000
_cell.length_b   1.000
_cell.length_c   1.000
_cell.angle_alpha   90.00
_cell.angle_beta   90.00
_cell.angle_gamma   90.00
#
_symmetry.space_group_name_H-M   'P 1'
#
loop_
_entity.id
_entity.type
_entity.pdbx_description
1 polymer ?
#
loop_
_entity_poly.entity_id
_entity_poly.type
_entity_poly.pdbx_seq_one_letter_code
_entity_poly.pdbx_strand_id
1 'polypeptide(L)'
;MESARDSGTSLVFLSANTMYWQVELTASPSGPDRLLTCRKRRGPGRSALWRETAPEQQLIGIQYAGRVPEPSPLIVRNAGHWLWEATGAEEGDELPGLVAGEADRYFPRTVLPEHLRRILLAHSPYEDTEGVVRHQETSLYRAPSGALVFASGTFAWSPALDRPGHTDERIQRATANLLDRICKRG
;
A
#
# COMPACT_ATOMS: atom_id res chain seq x y z
N MET A 1 8.01 8.65 9.45
CA MET A 1 8.23 7.52 8.51
C MET A 1 9.41 7.78 7.59
N GLU A 2 9.48 8.96 6.96
CA GLU A 2 10.61 9.36 6.10
C GLU A 2 11.96 9.22 6.80
N SER A 3 12.14 9.78 8.00
CA SER A 3 13.39 9.64 8.75
C SER A 3 13.77 8.19 9.08
N ALA A 4 12.80 7.29 9.27
CA ALA A 4 13.07 5.86 9.50
C ALA A 4 13.49 5.16 8.19
N ARG A 5 12.82 5.46 7.07
CA ARG A 5 13.23 4.99 5.74
C ARG A 5 14.64 5.46 5.43
N ASP A 6 14.93 6.74 5.66
CA ASP A 6 16.21 7.36 5.31
C ASP A 6 17.34 6.87 6.23
N SER A 7 17.01 6.37 7.43
CA SER A 7 17.95 5.67 8.31
C SER A 7 18.09 4.16 8.03
N GLY A 8 17.47 3.64 6.97
CA GLY A 8 17.60 2.24 6.54
C GLY A 8 16.47 1.29 6.99
N THR A 9 15.50 1.77 7.76
CA THR A 9 14.36 0.96 8.22
C THR A 9 13.38 0.72 7.07
N SER A 10 13.09 -0.54 6.78
CA SER A 10 12.11 -0.92 5.74
C SER A 10 10.67 -0.67 6.21
N LEU A 11 9.80 -0.24 5.30
CA LEU A 11 8.38 0.03 5.55
C LEU A 11 7.52 -0.96 4.78
N VAL A 12 6.52 -1.55 5.44
CA VAL A 12 5.62 -2.53 4.85
C VAL A 12 4.18 -2.10 5.10
N PHE A 13 3.47 -1.80 4.02
CA PHE A 13 2.06 -1.43 4.02
C PHE A 13 1.24 -2.58 3.42
N LEU A 14 0.50 -3.30 4.27
CA LEU A 14 -0.35 -4.45 3.89
C LEU A 14 -1.84 -4.06 3.74
N SER A 15 -2.08 -2.79 3.41
CA SER A 15 -3.39 -2.15 3.27
C SER A 15 -3.40 -1.16 2.10
N ALA A 16 -4.58 -0.68 1.72
CA ALA A 16 -4.78 0.48 0.84
C ALA A 16 -5.08 1.76 1.64
N ASN A 17 -5.24 2.91 0.97
CA ASN A 17 -5.69 4.17 1.58
C ASN A 17 -4.86 4.61 2.80
N THR A 18 -3.57 4.27 2.75
CA THR A 18 -2.65 4.59 3.83
C THR A 18 -2.16 6.02 3.67
N MET A 19 -2.22 6.81 4.76
CA MET A 19 -1.88 8.24 4.79
C MET A 19 -2.80 9.17 3.97
N TYR A 20 -4.09 8.89 3.89
CA TYR A 20 -5.03 9.76 3.16
C TYR A 20 -5.46 11.01 3.93
N TRP A 21 -5.77 10.86 5.23
CA TRP A 21 -6.19 11.99 6.09
C TRP A 21 -5.09 12.43 7.05
N GLN A 22 -4.92 13.74 7.20
CA GLN A 22 -4.16 14.35 8.28
C GLN A 22 -4.99 14.31 9.57
N VAL A 23 -4.35 13.85 10.64
CA VAL A 23 -4.93 13.85 11.99
C VAL A 23 -4.03 14.67 12.92
N GLU A 24 -4.66 15.46 13.79
CA GLU A 24 -3.96 16.23 14.81
C GLU A 24 -4.29 15.65 16.18
N LEU A 25 -3.24 15.37 16.96
CA LEU A 25 -3.38 14.99 18.37
C LEU A 25 -3.31 16.26 19.22
N THR A 26 -4.30 16.43 20.07
CA THR A 26 -4.42 17.57 20.98
C THR A 26 -4.62 17.08 22.41
N ALA A 27 -4.33 17.95 23.37
CA ALA A 27 -4.51 17.64 24.78
C ALA A 27 -6.02 17.49 25.12
N SER A 28 -6.32 16.57 26.05
CA SER A 28 -7.63 16.50 26.71
C SER A 28 -7.44 16.63 28.23
N PRO A 29 -8.52 16.76 29.02
CA PRO A 29 -8.44 16.71 30.49
C PRO A 29 -7.77 15.44 31.03
N SER A 30 -7.67 14.39 30.20
CA SER A 30 -7.03 13.11 30.51
C SER A 30 -5.53 13.07 30.20
N GLY A 31 -4.94 14.14 29.64
CA GLY A 31 -3.51 14.27 29.35
C GLY A 31 -3.17 14.76 27.94
N PRO A 32 -1.86 14.96 27.64
CA PRO A 32 -1.40 15.29 26.29
C PRO A 32 -1.64 14.14 25.30
N ASP A 33 -1.86 14.48 24.02
CA ASP A 33 -2.08 13.53 22.93
C ASP A 33 -3.26 12.55 23.15
N ARG A 34 -4.32 13.02 23.80
CA ARG A 34 -5.50 12.20 24.16
C ARG A 34 -6.75 12.50 23.32
N LEU A 35 -6.72 13.52 22.46
CA LEU A 35 -7.81 13.85 21.56
C LEU A 35 -7.32 13.81 20.10
N LEU A 36 -7.85 12.87 19.32
CA LEU A 36 -7.58 12.77 17.88
C LEU A 36 -8.63 13.56 17.10
N THR A 37 -8.20 14.58 16.38
CA THR A 37 -9.07 15.40 15.52
C THR A 37 -8.76 15.14 14.05
N CYS A 38 -9.78 14.75 13.27
CA CYS A 38 -9.71 14.57 11.82
C CYS A 38 -10.75 15.48 11.15
N ARG A 39 -10.32 16.56 10.51
CA ARG A 39 -11.25 17.53 9.87
C ARG A 39 -11.55 17.15 8.43
N LYS A 40 -12.65 16.45 8.18
CA LYS A 40 -12.98 15.91 6.84
C LYS A 40 -13.44 16.94 5.77
N ARG A 41 -13.57 18.25 6.08
CA ARG A 41 -14.00 19.31 5.13
C ARG A 41 -13.44 20.70 5.47
N ARG A 42 -13.38 21.59 4.44
CA ARG A 42 -13.02 23.03 4.51
C ARG A 42 -13.86 23.79 5.56
N GLY A 43 -13.37 23.83 6.80
CA GLY A 43 -13.58 24.95 7.70
C GLY A 43 -12.43 25.96 7.54
N PRO A 44 -12.42 27.09 8.27
CA PRO A 44 -11.25 27.98 8.30
C PRO A 44 -10.05 27.19 8.85
N GLY A 45 -9.15 26.78 7.96
CA GLY A 45 -8.06 25.86 8.20
C GLY A 45 -7.74 25.07 6.92
N ARG A 46 -6.45 24.86 6.63
CA ARG A 46 -5.98 24.17 5.41
C ARG A 46 -6.63 22.78 5.26
N SER A 47 -6.73 22.31 4.02
CA SER A 47 -7.32 21.01 3.68
C SER A 47 -6.63 19.87 4.43
N ALA A 48 -7.41 18.87 4.86
CA ALA A 48 -6.95 17.77 5.71
C ALA A 48 -6.48 16.54 4.93
N LEU A 49 -6.27 16.63 3.62
CA LEU A 49 -5.75 15.53 2.82
C LEU A 49 -4.23 15.69 2.66
N TRP A 50 -3.47 14.63 2.94
CA TRP A 50 -2.02 14.65 2.73
C TRP A 50 -1.67 14.98 1.27
N ARG A 51 -2.47 14.50 0.30
CA ARG A 51 -2.27 14.74 -1.14
C ARG A 51 -2.15 16.19 -1.58
N GLU A 52 -2.61 17.14 -0.78
CA GLU A 52 -2.50 18.57 -1.10
C GLU A 52 -1.18 19.20 -0.63
N THR A 53 -0.39 18.49 0.18
CA THR A 53 0.89 18.98 0.74
C THR A 53 2.05 17.99 0.58
N ALA A 54 1.78 16.69 0.61
CA ALA A 54 2.70 15.59 0.32
C ALA A 54 1.88 14.37 -0.16
N PRO A 55 1.80 14.12 -1.48
CA PRO A 55 1.15 12.93 -2.04
C PRO A 55 1.67 11.63 -1.43
N GLU A 56 0.75 10.73 -1.07
CA GLU A 56 1.05 9.39 -0.54
C GLU A 56 2.10 8.67 -1.41
N GLN A 57 2.01 8.85 -2.74
CA GLN A 57 2.95 8.27 -3.69
C GLN A 57 4.40 8.70 -3.46
N GLN A 58 4.68 9.91 -2.95
CA GLN A 58 6.04 10.38 -2.66
C GLN A 58 6.71 9.63 -1.50
N LEU A 59 5.96 8.85 -0.73
CA LEU A 59 6.49 7.98 0.32
C LEU A 59 6.20 6.49 0.05
N ILE A 60 5.02 6.14 -0.44
CA ILE A 60 4.54 4.75 -0.56
C ILE A 60 4.82 4.17 -1.95
N GLY A 61 4.95 5.02 -2.98
CA GLY A 61 5.16 4.63 -4.37
C GLY A 61 3.88 4.35 -5.17
N ILE A 62 2.73 4.30 -4.49
CA ILE A 62 1.35 4.28 -5.01
C ILE A 62 0.47 5.15 -4.10
N GLN A 63 -0.74 5.49 -4.53
CA GLN A 63 -1.69 6.30 -3.76
C GLN A 63 -3.13 5.91 -4.04
N TYR A 64 -4.06 6.31 -3.16
CA TYR A 64 -5.46 5.92 -3.22
C TYR A 64 -6.12 6.24 -4.56
N ALA A 65 -6.69 5.20 -5.18
CA ALA A 65 -7.36 5.24 -6.48
C ALA A 65 -8.89 5.21 -6.38
N GLY A 66 -9.44 4.60 -5.32
CA GLY A 66 -10.87 4.54 -5.07
C GLY A 66 -11.31 3.33 -4.25
N ARG A 67 -12.61 3.28 -3.98
CA ARG A 67 -13.27 2.12 -3.35
C ARG A 67 -13.43 0.99 -4.35
N VAL A 68 -13.35 -0.23 -3.84
CA VAL A 68 -13.60 -1.46 -4.59
C VAL A 68 -14.93 -2.04 -4.06
N PRO A 69 -16.07 -1.78 -4.74
CA PRO A 69 -17.38 -2.24 -4.29
C PRO A 69 -17.49 -3.77 -4.31
N GLU A 70 -17.04 -4.39 -5.41
CA GLU A 70 -17.05 -5.85 -5.59
C GLU A 70 -15.61 -6.39 -5.63
N PRO A 71 -15.26 -7.42 -4.84
CA PRO A 71 -13.92 -8.00 -4.85
C PRO A 71 -13.51 -8.45 -6.25
N SER A 72 -12.34 -8.02 -6.69
CA SER A 72 -11.75 -8.36 -7.99
C SER A 72 -10.46 -9.17 -7.78
N PRO A 73 -10.03 -9.99 -8.77
CA PRO A 73 -8.78 -10.73 -8.67
C PRO A 73 -7.57 -9.77 -8.66
N LEU A 74 -6.54 -10.10 -7.87
CA LEU A 74 -5.22 -9.48 -8.00
C LEU A 74 -4.44 -10.23 -9.08
N ILE A 75 -3.97 -9.52 -10.10
CA ILE A 75 -3.24 -10.11 -11.22
C ILE A 75 -1.74 -9.97 -10.99
N VAL A 76 -1.06 -11.11 -10.88
CA VAL A 76 0.38 -11.18 -10.64
C VAL A 76 1.16 -10.61 -11.83
N ARG A 77 2.12 -9.73 -11.54
CA ARG A 77 3.03 -9.11 -12.50
C ARG A 77 4.47 -9.22 -12.04
N ASN A 78 5.37 -9.26 -13.03
CA ASN A 78 6.80 -9.48 -12.81
C ASN A 78 7.05 -10.74 -11.96
N ALA A 79 6.42 -11.87 -12.33
CA ALA A 79 6.48 -13.12 -11.58
C ALA A 79 7.90 -13.68 -11.35
N GLY A 80 8.88 -13.29 -12.18
CA GLY A 80 10.29 -13.62 -11.96
C GLY A 80 10.97 -12.84 -10.82
N HIS A 81 10.29 -11.89 -10.17
CA HIS A 81 10.83 -11.14 -9.05
C HIS A 81 10.85 -12.00 -7.77
N TRP A 82 11.88 -11.84 -6.93
CA TRP A 82 12.07 -12.63 -5.70
C TRP A 82 10.89 -12.59 -4.72
N LEU A 83 10.00 -11.60 -4.81
CA LEU A 83 8.78 -11.59 -4.00
C LEU A 83 7.92 -12.83 -4.29
N TRP A 84 7.81 -13.20 -5.57
CA TRP A 84 7.00 -14.33 -6.04
C TRP A 84 7.77 -15.66 -6.06
N GLU A 85 9.01 -15.69 -5.55
CA GLU A 85 9.80 -16.92 -5.52
C GLU A 85 9.16 -17.99 -4.63
N ALA A 86 9.07 -19.22 -5.15
CA ALA A 86 8.49 -20.37 -4.46
C ALA A 86 7.03 -20.17 -3.97
N THR A 87 6.31 -19.17 -4.49
CA THR A 87 4.86 -19.02 -4.25
C THR A 87 4.05 -19.96 -5.14
N GLY A 88 4.59 -20.34 -6.30
CA GLY A 88 3.86 -21.03 -7.37
C GLY A 88 3.04 -20.09 -8.26
N ALA A 89 3.13 -18.78 -8.05
CA ALA A 89 2.45 -17.79 -8.88
C ALA A 89 3.18 -17.56 -10.21
N GLU A 90 2.43 -17.58 -11.31
CA GLU A 90 2.91 -17.30 -12.66
C GLU A 90 2.50 -15.89 -13.14
N GLU A 91 3.12 -15.42 -14.23
CA GLU A 91 2.79 -14.12 -14.80
C GLU A 91 1.36 -14.10 -15.33
N GLY A 92 0.53 -13.19 -14.82
CA GLY A 92 -0.87 -13.11 -15.18
C GLY A 92 -1.80 -13.95 -14.31
N ASP A 93 -1.28 -14.68 -13.32
CA ASP A 93 -2.13 -15.43 -12.38
C ASP A 93 -3.11 -14.51 -11.67
N GLU A 94 -4.36 -14.96 -11.62
CA GLU A 94 -5.42 -14.31 -10.88
C GLU A 94 -5.51 -14.89 -9.46
N LEU A 95 -5.38 -14.00 -8.48
CA LEU A 95 -5.58 -14.31 -7.06
C LEU A 95 -6.98 -13.81 -6.65
N PRO A 96 -7.99 -14.68 -6.57
CA PRO A 96 -9.39 -14.26 -6.44
C PRO A 96 -9.66 -13.45 -5.17
N GLY A 97 -10.45 -12.39 -5.28
CA GLY A 97 -10.94 -11.61 -4.14
C GLY A 97 -9.87 -10.78 -3.41
N LEU A 98 -8.65 -10.70 -3.94
CA LEU A 98 -7.56 -9.96 -3.31
C LEU A 98 -7.56 -8.45 -3.56
N VAL A 99 -8.31 -7.95 -4.53
CA VAL A 99 -8.57 -6.52 -4.66
C VAL A 99 -9.92 -6.25 -4.04
N ALA A 100 -9.94 -5.77 -2.79
CA ALA A 100 -11.20 -5.52 -2.08
C ALA A 100 -11.14 -4.32 -1.13
N GLY A 101 -12.32 -3.73 -0.87
CA GLY A 101 -12.51 -2.57 0.01
C GLY A 101 -12.07 -1.27 -0.64
N GLU A 102 -10.76 -1.10 -0.78
CA GLU A 102 -10.10 0.07 -1.36
C GLU A 102 -8.85 -0.36 -2.13
N ALA A 103 -8.48 0.43 -3.13
CA ALA A 103 -7.33 0.16 -3.98
C ALA A 103 -6.44 1.39 -4.13
N ASP A 104 -5.13 1.15 -4.14
CA ASP A 104 -4.11 2.15 -4.47
C ASP A 104 -3.52 1.85 -5.86
N ARG A 105 -3.07 2.92 -6.54
CA ARG A 105 -2.49 2.87 -7.89
C ARG A 105 -1.30 3.81 -8.01
N TYR A 106 -0.40 3.52 -8.93
CA TYR A 106 0.58 4.46 -9.45
C TYR A 106 -0.07 5.52 -10.36
N PHE A 107 0.32 6.77 -10.16
CA PHE A 107 -0.06 7.89 -11.01
C PHE A 107 1.19 8.44 -11.70
N PRO A 108 1.33 8.26 -13.03
CA PRO A 108 2.51 8.69 -13.77
C PRO A 108 2.82 10.18 -13.71
N ARG A 109 1.79 11.01 -13.49
CA ARG A 109 1.92 12.48 -13.37
C ARG A 109 2.23 12.96 -11.94
N THR A 110 2.32 12.04 -10.98
CA THR A 110 2.69 12.36 -9.59
C THR A 110 4.15 11.97 -9.38
N VAL A 111 4.90 12.84 -8.70
CA VAL A 111 6.31 12.58 -8.39
C VAL A 111 6.46 11.28 -7.59
N LEU A 112 7.42 10.45 -8.00
CA LEU A 112 7.79 9.23 -7.29
C LEU A 112 8.76 9.55 -6.13
N PRO A 113 8.87 8.67 -5.12
CA PRO A 113 9.90 8.81 -4.09
C PRO A 113 11.27 8.73 -4.76
N GLU A 114 12.29 9.31 -4.16
CA GLU A 114 13.66 9.00 -4.56
C GLU A 114 13.92 7.50 -4.31
N HIS A 115 14.44 6.80 -5.31
CA HIS A 115 14.62 5.35 -5.25
C HIS A 115 15.78 4.87 -6.12
N LEU A 116 16.44 3.81 -5.69
CA LEU A 116 17.46 3.10 -6.46
C LEU A 116 16.83 2.19 -7.51
N ARG A 117 15.72 1.53 -7.13
CA ARG A 117 14.94 0.61 -7.95
C ARG A 117 13.48 0.63 -7.50
N ARG A 118 12.56 0.45 -8.45
CA ARG A 118 11.12 0.34 -8.21
C ARG A 118 10.54 -0.70 -9.15
N ILE A 119 9.54 -1.44 -8.68
CA ILE A 119 8.81 -2.44 -9.45
C ILE A 119 7.34 -2.48 -9.03
N LEU A 120 6.46 -2.75 -9.99
CA LEU A 120 5.06 -3.07 -9.73
C LEU A 120 4.88 -4.60 -9.81
N LEU A 121 4.33 -5.21 -8.78
CA LEU A 121 4.24 -6.66 -8.62
C LEU A 121 2.82 -7.18 -8.90
N ALA A 122 1.86 -6.27 -9.03
CA ALA A 122 0.52 -6.57 -9.49
C ALA A 122 -0.02 -5.38 -10.29
N HIS A 123 -0.91 -5.66 -11.25
CA HIS A 123 -1.65 -4.65 -11.99
C HIS A 123 -3.02 -5.22 -12.37
N SER A 124 -4.02 -4.86 -11.57
CA SER A 124 -5.29 -5.57 -11.50
C SER A 124 -6.44 -4.62 -11.83
N PRO A 125 -7.25 -4.85 -12.88
CA PRO A 125 -8.42 -4.03 -13.15
C PRO A 125 -9.52 -4.29 -12.11
N TYR A 126 -10.30 -3.26 -11.79
CA TYR A 126 -11.52 -3.38 -10.99
C TYR A 126 -12.51 -2.28 -11.39
N GLU A 127 -13.80 -2.50 -11.20
CA GLU A 127 -14.83 -1.47 -11.40
C GLU A 127 -15.05 -0.68 -10.10
N ASP A 128 -15.04 0.65 -10.18
CA ASP A 128 -15.36 1.50 -9.05
C ASP A 128 -16.88 1.66 -8.85
N THR A 129 -17.28 2.47 -7.85
CA THR A 129 -18.70 2.73 -7.55
C THR A 129 -19.47 3.45 -8.66
N GLU A 130 -18.78 4.02 -9.63
CA GLU A 130 -19.35 4.71 -10.80
C GLU A 130 -19.34 3.82 -12.06
N GLY A 131 -18.90 2.55 -11.94
CA GLY A 131 -18.76 1.63 -13.07
C GLY A 131 -17.54 1.93 -13.94
N VAL A 132 -16.60 2.76 -13.47
CA VAL A 132 -15.39 3.10 -14.21
C VAL A 132 -14.30 2.07 -13.88
N VAL A 133 -13.70 1.51 -14.92
CA VAL A 133 -12.56 0.60 -14.76
C VAL A 133 -11.34 1.37 -14.24
N ARG A 134 -10.93 1.04 -13.03
CA ARG A 134 -9.70 1.47 -12.37
C ARG A 134 -8.74 0.31 -12.25
N HIS A 135 -7.56 0.59 -11.70
CA HIS A 135 -6.52 -0.41 -11.51
C HIS A 135 -5.98 -0.33 -10.10
N GLN A 136 -5.79 -1.48 -9.49
CA GLN A 136 -5.04 -1.68 -8.26
C GLN A 136 -3.62 -2.12 -8.62
N GLU A 137 -2.64 -1.66 -7.84
CA GLU A 137 -1.25 -2.05 -8.03
C GLU A 137 -0.56 -2.39 -6.72
N THR A 138 0.28 -3.42 -6.76
CA THR A 138 1.23 -3.72 -5.68
C THR A 138 2.57 -3.12 -6.05
N SER A 139 3.17 -2.32 -5.17
CA SER A 139 4.43 -1.61 -5.45
C SER A 139 5.50 -1.97 -4.44
N LEU A 140 6.74 -2.07 -4.93
CA LEU A 140 7.93 -2.21 -4.12
C LEU A 140 9.01 -1.27 -4.66
N TYR A 141 9.62 -0.48 -3.78
CA TYR A 141 10.82 0.28 -4.14
C TYR A 141 11.91 0.15 -3.08
N ARG A 142 13.15 0.43 -3.49
CA ARG A 142 14.32 0.53 -2.61
C ARG A 142 14.74 1.98 -2.51
N ALA A 143 14.72 2.54 -1.32
CA ALA A 143 15.20 3.90 -1.03
C ALA A 143 16.73 4.00 -1.17
N PRO A 144 17.30 5.21 -1.33
CA PRO A 144 18.75 5.42 -1.37
C PRO A 144 19.50 4.87 -0.15
N SER A 145 18.87 4.89 1.03
CA SER A 145 19.36 4.28 2.28
C SER A 145 19.49 2.75 2.23
N GLY A 146 18.93 2.11 1.20
CA GLY A 146 18.82 0.66 1.10
C GLY A 146 17.54 0.08 1.71
N ALA A 147 16.71 0.89 2.39
CA ALA A 147 15.41 0.46 2.92
C ALA A 147 14.48 -0.02 1.79
N LEU A 148 13.69 -1.07 2.05
CA LEU A 148 12.61 -1.49 1.17
C LEU A 148 11.30 -0.85 1.62
N VAL A 149 10.49 -0.38 0.66
CA VAL A 149 9.15 0.12 0.91
C VAL A 149 8.18 -0.66 0.04
N PHE A 150 7.36 -1.50 0.69
CA PHE A 150 6.36 -2.34 0.06
C PHE A 150 4.96 -1.81 0.33
N ALA A 151 4.10 -1.82 -0.69
CA ALA A 151 2.69 -1.48 -0.58
C ALA A 151 1.85 -2.49 -1.35
N SER A 152 0.96 -3.20 -0.65
CA SER A 152 0.02 -4.15 -1.26
C SER A 152 -1.04 -3.46 -2.11
N GLY A 153 -1.39 -2.21 -1.78
CA GLY A 153 -2.40 -1.42 -2.49
C GLY A 153 -3.82 -2.00 -2.40
N THR A 154 -4.09 -2.84 -1.40
CA THR A 154 -5.42 -3.42 -1.16
C THR A 154 -5.60 -3.81 0.32
N PHE A 155 -6.84 -3.76 0.82
CA PHE A 155 -7.17 -4.24 2.17
C PHE A 155 -7.24 -5.76 2.31
N ALA A 156 -7.47 -6.51 1.22
CA ALA A 156 -7.60 -7.97 1.30
C ALA A 156 -6.26 -8.70 1.48
N TRP A 157 -5.12 -8.00 1.41
CA TRP A 157 -3.81 -8.62 1.65
C TRP A 157 -3.67 -9.16 3.08
N SER A 158 -4.08 -8.39 4.09
CA SER A 158 -3.96 -8.82 5.50
C SER A 158 -4.88 -10.02 5.83
N PRO A 159 -6.17 -10.04 5.43
CA PRO A 159 -7.01 -11.24 5.51
C PRO A 159 -6.43 -12.47 4.80
N ALA A 160 -5.73 -12.28 3.68
CA ALA A 160 -5.12 -13.39 2.94
C ALA A 160 -3.98 -14.09 3.69
N LEU A 161 -3.50 -13.51 4.79
CA LEU A 161 -2.47 -14.13 5.62
C LEU A 161 -3.02 -15.13 6.63
N ASP A 162 -4.15 -14.84 7.28
CA ASP A 162 -4.57 -15.64 8.45
C ASP A 162 -6.09 -15.65 8.70
N ARG A 163 -6.91 -15.02 7.85
CA ARG A 163 -8.37 -15.04 8.06
C ARG A 163 -8.97 -16.31 7.46
N PRO A 164 -9.62 -17.18 8.25
CA PRO A 164 -10.26 -18.39 7.73
C PRO A 164 -11.20 -18.09 6.56
N GLY A 165 -11.09 -18.90 5.50
CA GLY A 165 -11.86 -18.75 4.27
C GLY A 165 -11.39 -17.62 3.33
N HIS A 166 -10.33 -16.89 3.69
CA HIS A 166 -9.75 -15.83 2.85
C HIS A 166 -8.24 -15.99 2.64
N THR A 167 -7.61 -16.98 3.28
CA THR A 167 -6.18 -17.25 3.19
C THR A 167 -5.74 -17.65 1.78
N ASP A 168 -4.61 -17.13 1.31
CA ASP A 168 -3.96 -17.55 0.06
C ASP A 168 -2.48 -17.88 0.32
N GLU A 169 -2.07 -19.12 0.04
CA GLU A 169 -0.71 -19.63 0.28
C GLU A 169 0.35 -18.83 -0.51
N ARG A 170 -0.01 -18.32 -1.70
CA ARG A 170 0.90 -17.51 -2.53
C ARG A 170 1.19 -16.18 -1.84
N ILE A 171 0.18 -15.57 -1.21
CA ILE A 171 0.32 -14.31 -0.45
C ILE A 171 1.09 -14.52 0.85
N GLN A 172 0.82 -15.61 1.57
CA GLN A 172 1.59 -15.98 2.76
C GLN A 172 3.09 -16.15 2.42
N ARG A 173 3.39 -16.89 1.36
CA ARG A 173 4.77 -17.08 0.90
C ARG A 173 5.42 -15.78 0.42
N ALA A 174 4.71 -14.97 -0.38
CA ALA A 174 5.21 -13.67 -0.83
C ALA A 174 5.55 -12.74 0.35
N THR A 175 4.69 -12.74 1.37
CA THR A 175 4.91 -11.96 2.60
C THR A 175 6.10 -12.52 3.40
N ALA A 176 6.26 -13.84 3.48
CA ALA A 176 7.44 -14.44 4.11
C ALA A 176 8.75 -14.07 3.38
N ASN A 177 8.75 -14.09 2.03
CA ASN A 177 9.90 -13.65 1.23
C ASN A 177 10.27 -12.20 1.48
N LEU A 178 9.26 -11.32 1.60
CA LEU A 178 9.45 -9.91 1.94
C LEU A 178 10.11 -9.75 3.31
N LEU A 179 9.58 -10.40 4.32
CA LEU A 179 10.10 -10.31 5.69
C LEU A 179 11.52 -10.89 5.79
N ASP A 180 11.78 -12.03 5.15
CA ASP A 180 13.12 -12.63 5.09
C ASP A 180 14.14 -11.68 4.44
N ARG A 181 13.74 -11.00 3.35
CA ARG A 181 14.60 -10.02 2.66
C ARG A 181 14.89 -8.77 3.50
N ILE A 182 13.94 -8.37 4.35
CA ILE A 182 14.09 -7.25 5.28
C ILE A 182 15.01 -7.66 6.44
N CYS A 183 14.77 -8.81 7.06
CA CYS A 183 15.52 -9.30 8.22
C CYS A 183 16.97 -9.67 7.88
N LYS A 184 17.25 -10.23 6.69
CA LYS A 184 18.62 -10.55 6.24
C LYS A 184 19.51 -9.33 5.99
N ARG A 185 18.96 -8.11 6.08
CA ARG A 185 19.67 -6.84 5.84
C ARG A 185 19.75 -5.93 7.08
N GLY A 186 19.26 -6.40 8.23
CA GLY A 186 19.41 -5.73 9.52
C GLY A 186 20.72 -6.09 10.22
#